data_AF-A0A160NWA1-F1
#
_entry.id   AF-A0A160NWA1-F1
#
_cell.length_a   1.000
_cell.length_b   1.000
_cell.length_c   1.000
_cell.angle_alpha   90.00
_cell.angle_beta   90.00
_cell.angle_gamma   90.00
#
_symmetry.space_group_name_H-M   'P 1'
#
loop_
_entity.id
_entity.type
_entity.pdbx_description
1 polymer ?
#
loop_
_entity_poly.entity_id
_entity_poly.type
_entity_poly.pdbx_seq_one_letter_code
_entity_poly.pdbx_strand_id
1 'polypeptide(L)'
;MVSVSNAARGPSYQCVVIPELLAHARQMAIPLPRFVDTRAVCAVRGPVTTEVTGKGIDMALAQPESGGLPPQREALLRGSLATTACMETLQVGYLHAVAAAAGCSLSQPFPDNGIDWHVSHSAPGHTVDDEVTIKVQLKCTYQIAPRVPGTAAGTGTGTRAGGTAGITTGATAGAATAGKSAAFSFTLDNEHLVKLARTPVAVHKILVVMLVPRNQEDWLRAGHDRLDLRHCCYWINLAGHPVTGRRRTTVRVPTTRIFDDRALCEIMARVGVGGRP
;
A
#
# COMPACT_ATOMS: atom_id res chain seq x y z
N MET A 1 -51.93 -19.25 30.81
CA MET A 1 -50.89 -20.24 30.45
C MET A 1 -49.60 -19.46 30.28
N VAL A 2 -48.61 -19.71 31.14
CA VAL A 2 -47.33 -18.99 31.17
C VAL A 2 -46.46 -19.47 30.02
N SER A 3 -45.84 -18.53 29.29
CA SER A 3 -44.43 -18.67 28.93
C SER A 3 -43.82 -17.28 28.71
N VAL A 4 -42.75 -17.00 29.46
CA VAL A 4 -41.91 -15.81 29.40
C VAL A 4 -40.56 -16.28 28.85
N SER A 5 -39.94 -15.55 27.91
CA SER A 5 -38.49 -15.25 27.98
C SER A 5 -38.00 -14.20 26.99
N ASN A 6 -37.45 -13.15 27.62
CA ASN A 6 -36.43 -12.14 27.29
C ASN A 6 -35.71 -12.10 25.92
N ALA A 7 -35.81 -10.92 25.32
CA ALA A 7 -34.75 -9.96 24.96
C ALA A 7 -33.41 -10.43 24.35
N ALA A 8 -33.12 -9.92 23.14
CA ALA A 8 -31.80 -9.40 22.77
C ALA A 8 -31.96 -8.18 21.86
N ARG A 9 -31.31 -7.07 22.24
CA ARG A 9 -31.31 -5.78 21.53
C ARG A 9 -30.35 -5.85 20.34
N GLY A 10 -30.80 -5.44 19.16
CA GLY A 10 -29.96 -5.06 18.02
C GLY A 10 -30.31 -3.62 17.60
N PRO A 11 -29.38 -2.83 17.05
CA PRO A 11 -29.66 -1.45 16.67
C PRO A 11 -30.53 -1.42 15.41
N SER A 12 -31.76 -0.93 15.56
CA SER A 12 -32.66 -0.54 14.48
C SER A 12 -32.29 0.88 14.01
N TYR A 13 -31.90 1.01 12.74
CA TYR A 13 -31.69 2.30 12.10
C TYR A 13 -33.04 2.88 11.69
N GLN A 14 -33.50 3.90 12.41
CA GLN A 14 -34.73 4.62 12.10
C GLN A 14 -34.38 5.85 11.24
N CYS A 15 -34.85 5.85 9.99
CA CYS A 15 -34.69 6.94 9.04
C CYS A 15 -35.65 8.07 9.43
N VAL A 16 -35.15 9.19 9.95
CA VAL A 16 -35.95 10.40 10.19
C VAL A 16 -35.96 11.20 8.89
N VAL A 17 -37.02 11.05 8.12
CA VAL A 17 -37.31 11.90 6.95
C VAL A 17 -37.85 13.23 7.47
N ILE A 18 -37.13 14.32 7.26
CA ILE A 18 -37.62 15.69 7.47
C ILE A 18 -38.45 16.06 6.23
N PRO A 19 -39.78 16.25 6.33
CA PRO A 19 -40.62 16.50 5.17
C PRO A 19 -40.84 18.00 4.98
N GLU A 20 -39.91 18.71 4.33
CA GLU A 20 -40.21 20.04 3.80
C GLU A 20 -39.29 20.47 2.65
N LEU A 21 -39.31 19.73 1.54
CA LEU A 21 -38.82 20.20 0.24
C LEU A 21 -39.36 19.35 -0.92
N LEU A 22 -40.64 18.96 -0.84
CA LEU A 22 -41.33 18.19 -1.89
C LEU A 22 -42.50 18.98 -2.52
N ALA A 23 -42.27 20.24 -2.83
CA ALA A 23 -43.16 21.03 -3.66
C ALA A 23 -42.32 21.95 -4.55
N HIS A 24 -41.80 21.42 -5.67
CA HIS A 24 -41.57 22.16 -6.94
C HIS A 24 -40.99 21.31 -8.10
N ALA A 25 -40.56 20.06 -7.92
CA ALA A 25 -39.95 19.28 -9.01
C ALA A 25 -40.87 18.19 -9.60
N ARG A 26 -42.12 18.53 -9.95
CA ARG A 26 -43.09 17.63 -10.60
C ARG A 26 -43.44 17.98 -12.06
N GLN A 27 -42.58 18.74 -12.74
CA GLN A 27 -42.56 18.83 -14.20
C GLN A 27 -41.11 18.90 -14.70
N MET A 28 -40.60 17.77 -15.18
CA MET A 28 -39.74 17.60 -16.37
C MET A 28 -39.19 16.18 -16.36
N ALA A 29 -39.63 15.38 -17.33
CA ALA A 29 -39.12 14.04 -17.56
C ALA A 29 -37.69 14.11 -18.12
N ILE A 30 -36.69 13.82 -17.29
CA ILE A 30 -35.29 13.67 -17.71
C ILE A 30 -34.72 12.44 -16.97
N PRO A 31 -34.12 11.46 -17.68
CA PRO A 31 -33.62 10.23 -17.05
C PRO A 31 -32.38 10.51 -16.19
N LEU A 32 -32.38 9.98 -14.97
CA LEU A 32 -31.31 10.11 -13.98
C LEU A 32 -30.02 9.40 -14.42
N PRO A 33 -28.85 10.08 -14.41
CA PRO A 33 -27.56 9.40 -14.46
C PRO A 33 -27.24 8.78 -13.10
N ARG A 34 -26.89 7.49 -13.08
CA ARG A 34 -26.32 6.83 -11.89
C ARG A 34 -24.82 7.12 -11.83
N PHE A 35 -24.44 8.14 -11.07
CA PHE A 35 -23.13 8.22 -10.41
C PHE A 35 -23.23 9.29 -9.31
N VAL A 36 -23.06 8.92 -8.04
CA VAL A 36 -22.79 9.89 -6.98
C VAL A 36 -21.62 9.39 -6.15
N ASP A 37 -20.54 10.11 -6.38
CA ASP A 37 -19.33 10.34 -5.58
C ASP A 37 -19.68 10.69 -4.12
N THR A 38 -19.16 9.93 -3.15
CA THR A 38 -19.23 10.29 -1.72
C THR A 38 -17.91 10.92 -1.31
N ARG A 39 -17.81 12.24 -1.46
CA ARG A 39 -16.80 13.03 -0.76
C ARG A 39 -17.02 12.92 0.74
N ALA A 40 -16.02 12.38 1.43
CA ALA A 40 -15.94 12.40 2.89
C ALA A 40 -15.89 13.85 3.39
N VAL A 41 -16.91 14.27 4.14
CA VAL A 41 -16.89 15.51 4.91
C VAL A 41 -16.15 15.23 6.22
N CYS A 42 -14.92 15.74 6.34
CA CYS A 42 -14.22 15.84 7.62
C CYS A 42 -14.92 16.91 8.48
N ALA A 43 -15.64 16.49 9.52
CA ALA A 43 -16.10 17.38 10.58
C ALA A 43 -14.92 17.79 11.47
N VAL A 44 -14.43 19.01 11.31
CA VAL A 44 -13.45 19.64 12.21
C VAL A 44 -14.22 20.20 13.42
N ARG A 45 -13.96 19.67 14.61
CA ARG A 45 -14.39 20.28 15.89
C ARG A 45 -13.49 21.49 16.17
N GLY A 46 -14.09 22.68 16.26
CA GLY A 46 -13.41 23.91 16.69
C GLY A 46 -13.06 23.90 18.19
N PRO A 47 -12.01 24.63 18.61
CA PRO A 47 -11.63 24.74 20.02
C PRO A 47 -12.49 25.77 20.77
N VAL A 48 -12.77 25.45 22.04
CA VAL A 48 -13.38 26.33 23.04
C VAL A 48 -12.33 27.34 23.53
N THR A 49 -12.68 28.62 23.51
CA THR A 49 -11.90 29.72 24.08
C THR A 49 -12.14 29.84 25.59
N THR A 50 -11.08 29.81 26.40
CA THR A 50 -11.09 30.41 27.74
C THR A 50 -9.92 31.37 27.85
N GLU A 51 -10.26 32.66 28.01
CA GLU A 51 -9.34 33.74 28.37
C GLU A 51 -8.85 33.55 29.81
N VAL A 52 -7.55 33.73 30.03
CA VAL A 52 -6.98 34.05 31.34
C VAL A 52 -6.00 35.20 31.17
N THR A 53 -6.37 36.35 31.71
CA THR A 53 -5.57 37.58 31.81
C THR A 53 -4.59 37.45 32.98
N GLY A 54 -3.29 37.69 32.75
CA GLY A 54 -2.29 37.63 33.81
C GLY A 54 -0.96 38.28 33.43
N LYS A 55 -0.74 39.47 34.00
CA LYS A 55 0.43 40.36 33.93
C LYS A 55 1.80 39.68 33.88
N GLY A 56 2.67 40.22 33.03
CA GLY A 56 4.09 39.91 32.99
C GLY A 56 4.82 40.27 34.28
N ILE A 57 5.77 39.41 34.61
CA ILE A 57 6.94 39.67 35.44
C ILE A 57 8.11 38.95 34.77
N ASP A 58 9.03 39.74 34.22
CA ASP A 58 10.35 39.29 33.83
C ASP A 58 11.05 38.71 35.06
N MET A 59 11.37 37.42 35.01
CA MET A 59 12.27 36.79 35.97
C MET A 59 13.27 35.95 35.20
N ALA A 60 14.45 36.53 35.00
CA ALA A 60 15.64 35.80 34.61
C ALA A 60 15.87 34.68 35.65
N LEU A 61 15.69 33.43 35.22
CA LEU A 61 16.01 32.25 36.02
C LEU A 61 16.97 31.36 35.22
N ALA A 62 18.04 31.01 35.93
CA ALA A 62 19.20 30.27 35.48
C ALA A 62 18.86 29.04 34.62
N GLN A 63 19.69 28.79 33.60
CA GLN A 63 19.65 27.53 32.86
C GLN A 63 20.02 26.37 33.80
N PRO A 64 19.17 25.35 33.96
CA PRO A 64 19.58 24.12 34.62
C PRO A 64 20.40 23.28 33.65
N GLU A 65 21.63 22.96 34.05
CA GLU A 65 22.45 21.89 33.50
C GLU A 65 21.61 20.60 33.40
N SER A 66 21.09 20.32 32.20
CA SER A 66 20.20 19.17 31.99
C SER A 66 21.01 17.97 31.49
N GLY A 67 21.69 17.32 32.44
CA GLY A 67 22.18 15.94 32.32
C GLY A 67 21.03 14.92 32.41
N GLY A 68 19.93 15.16 31.70
CA GLY A 68 18.79 14.26 31.66
C GLY A 68 19.02 13.11 30.67
N LEU A 69 18.84 11.86 31.11
CA LEU A 69 18.59 10.74 30.21
C LEU A 69 17.49 11.17 29.21
N PRO A 70 17.65 10.89 27.90
CA PRO A 70 16.65 11.27 26.93
C PRO A 70 15.29 10.72 27.39
N PRO A 71 14.21 11.50 27.27
CA PRO A 71 12.88 11.04 27.68
C PRO A 71 12.64 9.70 26.98
N GLN A 72 12.43 8.66 27.79
CA GLN A 72 11.97 7.37 27.28
C GLN A 72 10.71 7.68 26.48
N ARG A 73 10.80 7.57 25.15
CA ARG A 73 9.64 7.78 24.27
C ARG A 73 8.51 6.94 24.84
N GLU A 74 7.46 7.60 25.34
CA GLU A 74 6.25 6.92 25.74
C GLU A 74 5.83 6.04 24.56
N ALA A 75 5.71 4.74 24.81
CA ALA A 75 5.37 3.80 23.76
C ALA A 75 4.02 4.21 23.19
N LEU A 76 3.99 4.53 21.90
CA LEU A 76 2.76 4.89 21.20
C LEU A 76 1.73 3.77 21.40
N LEU A 77 0.53 4.13 21.87
CA LEU A 77 -0.56 3.19 22.03
C LEU A 77 -1.09 2.74 20.65
N ARG A 78 -0.57 1.61 20.13
CA ARG A 78 -1.11 0.96 18.93
C ARG A 78 -2.29 0.06 19.28
N GLY A 79 -3.18 -0.13 18.30
CA GLY A 79 -4.26 -1.12 18.38
C GLY A 79 -3.76 -2.56 18.46
N SER A 80 -4.66 -3.50 18.80
CA SER A 80 -4.35 -4.90 19.09
C SER A 80 -4.55 -5.87 17.91
N LEU A 81 -4.72 -5.36 16.68
CA LEU A 81 -4.91 -6.19 15.49
C LEU A 81 -3.65 -7.03 15.21
N ALA A 82 -3.83 -8.29 14.81
CA ALA A 82 -2.72 -9.17 14.46
C ALA A 82 -1.84 -8.55 13.37
N THR A 83 -0.51 -8.62 13.53
CA THR A 83 0.43 -7.99 12.59
C THR A 83 0.23 -8.45 11.15
N THR A 84 -0.15 -9.71 10.92
CA THR A 84 -0.45 -10.24 9.58
C THR A 84 -1.67 -9.57 8.94
N ALA A 85 -2.71 -9.27 9.71
CA ALA A 85 -3.87 -8.52 9.22
C ALA A 85 -3.53 -7.04 8.96
N CYS A 86 -2.65 -6.45 9.78
CA CYS A 86 -2.09 -5.13 9.53
C CYS A 86 -1.25 -5.11 8.23
N MET A 87 -0.44 -6.14 7.97
CA MET A 87 0.36 -6.30 6.74
C MET A 87 -0.54 -6.41 5.51
N GLU A 88 -1.62 -7.18 5.61
CA GLU A 88 -2.62 -7.32 4.55
C GLU A 88 -3.29 -5.98 4.25
N THR A 89 -3.77 -5.28 5.29
CA THR A 89 -4.39 -3.95 5.17
C THR A 89 -3.44 -2.95 4.50
N LEU A 90 -2.16 -2.95 4.90
CA LEU A 90 -1.13 -2.08 4.33
C LEU A 90 -0.94 -2.35 2.83
N GLN A 91 -0.86 -3.63 2.45
CA GLN A 91 -0.67 -4.02 1.06
C GLN A 91 -1.89 -3.69 0.19
N VAL A 92 -3.09 -3.87 0.72
CA VAL A 92 -4.33 -3.44 0.06
C VAL A 92 -4.33 -1.93 -0.14
N GLY A 93 -3.96 -1.14 0.89
CA GLY A 93 -3.86 0.31 0.77
C GLY A 93 -2.84 0.75 -0.30
N TYR A 94 -1.69 0.08 -0.39
CA TYR A 94 -0.71 0.35 -1.44
C TYR A 94 -1.26 0.04 -2.84
N LEU A 95 -1.93 -1.11 -3.02
CA LEU A 95 -2.54 -1.46 -4.30
C LEU A 95 -3.56 -0.40 -4.74
N HIS A 96 -4.37 0.13 -3.82
CA HIS A 96 -5.32 1.21 -4.13
C HIS A 96 -4.61 2.49 -4.57
N ALA A 97 -3.51 2.87 -3.90
CA ALA A 97 -2.74 4.04 -4.29
C ALA A 97 -2.13 3.89 -5.70
N VAL A 98 -1.54 2.72 -5.98
CA VAL A 98 -0.99 2.39 -7.31
C VAL A 98 -2.06 2.38 -8.38
N ALA A 99 -3.20 1.73 -8.14
CA ALA A 99 -4.30 1.65 -9.09
C ALA A 99 -4.90 3.04 -9.37
N ALA A 100 -5.09 3.86 -8.34
CA ALA A 100 -5.58 5.22 -8.50
C ALA A 100 -4.63 6.08 -9.35
N ALA A 101 -3.31 6.00 -9.10
CA ALA A 101 -2.32 6.72 -9.88
C ALA A 101 -2.23 6.23 -11.35
N ALA A 102 -2.44 4.92 -11.57
CA ALA A 102 -2.45 4.30 -12.90
C ALA A 102 -3.80 4.43 -13.63
N GLY A 103 -4.82 5.07 -13.03
CA GLY A 103 -6.16 5.16 -13.64
C GLY A 103 -6.87 3.80 -13.80
N CYS A 104 -6.56 2.83 -12.95
CA CYS A 104 -7.13 1.50 -12.99
C CYS A 104 -8.31 1.35 -12.00
N SER A 105 -9.27 0.49 -12.33
CA SER A 105 -10.32 0.06 -11.41
C SER A 105 -9.93 -1.22 -10.68
N LEU A 106 -10.43 -1.37 -9.44
CA LEU A 106 -10.16 -2.53 -8.59
C LEU A 106 -11.47 -3.23 -8.22
N SER A 107 -11.48 -4.56 -8.27
CA SER A 107 -12.57 -5.37 -7.73
C SER A 107 -12.05 -6.63 -7.05
N GLN A 108 -12.71 -7.05 -5.98
CA GLN A 108 -12.43 -8.32 -5.32
C GLN A 108 -13.24 -9.44 -5.98
N PRO A 109 -12.64 -10.60 -6.26
CA PRO A 109 -13.38 -11.73 -6.81
C PRO A 109 -14.35 -12.33 -5.79
N PHE A 110 -15.53 -12.71 -6.25
CA PHE A 110 -16.50 -13.46 -5.48
C PHE A 110 -16.97 -14.71 -6.27
N PRO A 111 -16.84 -15.93 -5.71
CA PRO A 111 -16.14 -16.27 -4.47
C PRO A 111 -14.62 -16.10 -4.60
N ASP A 112 -13.92 -15.87 -3.48
CA ASP A 112 -12.45 -15.83 -3.44
C ASP A 112 -11.90 -17.25 -3.66
N ASN A 113 -11.15 -17.41 -4.75
CA ASN A 113 -10.54 -18.67 -5.16
C ASN A 113 -9.01 -18.66 -5.02
N GLY A 114 -8.46 -17.78 -4.18
CA GLY A 114 -7.03 -17.56 -4.02
C GLY A 114 -6.46 -16.66 -5.10
N ILE A 115 -7.19 -15.59 -5.42
CA ILE A 115 -6.73 -14.40 -6.16
C ILE A 115 -7.33 -13.23 -5.40
N ASP A 116 -6.52 -12.27 -4.98
CA ASP A 116 -7.00 -11.25 -4.05
C ASP A 116 -7.74 -10.11 -4.78
N TRP A 117 -7.27 -9.72 -5.97
CA TRP A 117 -7.82 -8.58 -6.71
C TRP A 117 -7.85 -8.80 -8.22
N HIS A 118 -8.85 -8.22 -8.87
CA HIS A 118 -8.85 -7.93 -10.29
C HIS A 118 -8.54 -6.43 -10.47
N VAL A 119 -7.66 -6.15 -11.42
CA VAL A 119 -7.32 -4.78 -11.84
C VAL A 119 -7.72 -4.63 -13.29
N SER A 120 -8.56 -3.65 -13.60
CA SER A 120 -8.97 -3.33 -14.97
C SER A 120 -8.44 -1.97 -15.40
N HIS A 121 -8.11 -1.85 -16.68
CA HIS A 121 -7.63 -0.64 -17.33
C HIS A 121 -8.26 -0.51 -18.71
N SER A 122 -8.66 0.70 -19.08
CA SER A 122 -9.16 1.02 -20.42
C SER A 122 -8.32 2.15 -21.00
N ALA A 123 -7.86 1.98 -22.24
CA ALA A 123 -7.14 3.01 -22.95
C ALA A 123 -7.37 2.86 -24.47
N PRO A 124 -7.40 3.98 -25.23
CA PRO A 124 -7.54 3.93 -26.69
C PRO A 124 -6.46 3.14 -27.42
N GLY A 125 -5.32 2.90 -26.78
CA GLY A 125 -4.22 2.11 -27.33
C GLY A 125 -4.39 0.59 -27.18
N HIS A 126 -5.44 0.12 -26.50
CA HIS A 126 -5.75 -1.30 -26.46
C HIS A 126 -6.35 -1.74 -27.80
N THR A 127 -5.90 -2.89 -28.31
CA THR A 127 -6.33 -3.42 -29.61
C THR A 127 -7.00 -4.78 -29.51
N VAL A 128 -6.87 -5.46 -28.37
CA VAL A 128 -7.52 -6.76 -28.13
C VAL A 128 -8.93 -6.60 -27.57
N ASP A 129 -9.12 -5.62 -26.69
CA ASP A 129 -10.40 -5.29 -26.05
C ASP A 129 -10.35 -3.83 -25.54
N ASP A 130 -11.49 -3.18 -25.36
CA ASP A 130 -11.59 -1.81 -24.85
C ASP A 130 -11.18 -1.72 -23.36
N GLU A 131 -11.42 -2.81 -22.61
CA GLU A 131 -10.98 -2.99 -21.23
C GLU A 131 -10.11 -4.24 -21.09
N VAL A 132 -9.00 -4.08 -20.39
CA VAL A 132 -8.08 -5.17 -20.07
C VAL A 132 -8.11 -5.42 -18.58
N THR A 133 -8.26 -6.69 -18.19
CA THR A 133 -8.16 -7.11 -16.79
C THR A 133 -6.92 -7.98 -16.58
N ILE A 134 -6.25 -7.77 -15.44
CA ILE A 134 -5.31 -8.74 -14.86
C ILE A 134 -5.77 -9.14 -13.47
N LYS A 135 -5.36 -10.34 -13.06
CA LYS A 135 -5.57 -10.89 -11.72
C LYS A 135 -4.31 -10.73 -10.89
N VAL A 136 -4.45 -10.25 -9.66
CA VAL A 136 -3.34 -9.97 -8.75
C VAL A 136 -3.50 -10.81 -7.50
N GLN A 137 -2.48 -11.64 -7.22
CA GLN A 137 -2.28 -12.20 -5.89
C GLN A 137 -1.30 -11.32 -5.13
N LEU A 138 -1.74 -10.82 -3.99
CA LEU A 138 -0.97 -10.15 -2.98
C LEU A 138 -0.34 -11.16 -2.02
N LYS A 139 0.92 -10.93 -1.70
CA LYS A 139 1.61 -11.51 -0.54
C LYS A 139 2.41 -10.43 0.15
N CYS A 140 2.41 -10.43 1.48
CA CYS A 140 3.23 -9.54 2.28
C CYS A 140 4.15 -10.35 3.18
N THR A 141 5.41 -9.95 3.27
CA THR A 141 6.39 -10.57 4.15
C THR A 141 7.40 -9.55 4.64
N TYR A 142 8.17 -9.92 5.65
CA TYR A 142 9.23 -9.05 6.13
C TYR A 142 10.38 -8.98 5.14
N GLN A 143 11.04 -7.83 5.07
CA GLN A 143 12.24 -7.67 4.27
C GLN A 143 13.28 -8.71 4.67
N ILE A 144 13.58 -9.62 3.74
CA ILE A 144 14.79 -10.43 3.77
C ILE A 144 15.81 -9.57 3.04
N ALA A 145 16.84 -9.09 3.74
CA ALA A 145 17.90 -8.29 3.12
C ALA A 145 18.38 -9.03 1.85
N PRO A 146 18.36 -8.38 0.67
CA PRO A 146 18.96 -8.97 -0.51
C PRO A 146 20.39 -9.35 -0.15
N ARG A 147 20.76 -10.61 -0.34
CA ARG A 147 22.14 -11.05 -0.13
C ARG A 147 22.97 -10.39 -1.22
N VAL A 148 23.53 -9.22 -0.94
CA VAL A 148 24.50 -8.57 -1.82
C VAL A 148 25.76 -9.44 -1.78
N PRO A 149 26.20 -10.04 -2.89
CA PRO A 149 27.53 -10.63 -2.95
C PRO A 149 28.53 -9.48 -2.86
N GLY A 150 29.24 -9.36 -1.73
CA GLY A 150 30.34 -8.42 -1.57
C GLY A 150 30.02 -7.14 -0.79
N THR A 151 29.63 -7.27 0.46
CA THR A 151 30.02 -6.30 1.49
C THR A 151 30.53 -7.08 2.68
N ALA A 152 31.80 -7.49 2.60
CA ALA A 152 32.53 -7.90 3.78
C ALA A 152 32.55 -6.72 4.76
N ALA A 153 32.24 -7.02 6.01
CA ALA A 153 32.34 -6.09 7.12
C ALA A 153 33.77 -5.50 7.16
N GLY A 154 33.89 -4.24 6.78
CA GLY A 154 35.10 -3.45 6.98
C GLY A 154 35.18 -3.04 8.44
N THR A 155 36.03 -3.74 9.18
CA THR A 155 36.49 -3.37 10.53
C THR A 155 37.02 -1.94 10.51
N GLY A 156 36.50 -1.10 11.41
CA GLY A 156 36.91 0.29 11.52
C GLY A 156 38.37 0.45 11.95
N THR A 157 39.06 1.40 11.34
CA THR A 157 40.13 2.18 11.95
C THR A 157 39.99 3.61 11.47
N GLY A 158 39.88 4.55 12.41
CA GLY A 158 39.64 5.96 12.11
C GLY A 158 40.91 6.70 11.70
N THR A 159 40.74 7.85 11.04
CA THR A 159 41.64 8.99 11.11
C THR A 159 40.87 10.27 10.75
N ARG A 160 41.06 11.31 11.55
CA ARG A 160 40.55 12.69 11.37
C ARG A 160 41.40 13.47 10.35
N ALA A 161 40.72 14.24 9.49
CA ALA A 161 41.08 15.57 8.96
C ALA A 161 39.87 15.99 8.08
N GLY A 162 39.26 17.18 8.12
CA GLY A 162 39.78 18.53 8.27
C GLY A 162 39.84 19.21 6.89
N GLY A 163 38.84 20.02 6.51
CA GLY A 163 38.97 21.00 5.41
C GLY A 163 37.85 21.08 4.35
N THR A 164 37.02 22.12 4.50
CA THR A 164 36.51 23.11 3.51
C THR A 164 35.71 22.71 2.24
N ALA A 165 34.65 23.51 2.04
CA ALA A 165 33.62 23.59 1.01
C ALA A 165 33.99 23.40 -0.47
N GLY A 166 33.01 22.92 -1.25
CA GLY A 166 32.94 23.04 -2.71
C GLY A 166 31.67 22.43 -3.30
N ILE A 167 30.71 23.27 -3.67
CA ILE A 167 29.56 22.91 -4.51
C ILE A 167 30.07 22.59 -5.91
N THR A 168 29.74 21.43 -6.49
CA THR A 168 29.74 21.23 -7.94
C THR A 168 28.67 20.21 -8.34
N THR A 169 27.66 20.74 -9.03
CA THR A 169 26.66 20.03 -9.83
C THR A 169 27.35 19.31 -11.00
N GLY A 170 27.04 18.04 -11.24
CA GLY A 170 27.62 17.31 -12.36
C GLY A 170 27.07 15.88 -12.48
N ALA A 171 25.87 15.77 -13.05
CA ALA A 171 25.33 14.49 -13.50
C ALA A 171 26.32 13.85 -14.48
N THR A 172 26.85 12.68 -14.12
CA THR A 172 27.61 11.83 -15.05
C THR A 172 26.94 10.46 -15.07
N ALA A 173 26.40 10.11 -16.24
CA ALA A 173 25.85 8.81 -16.53
C ALA A 173 26.96 7.75 -16.36
N GLY A 174 26.92 7.04 -15.24
CA GLY A 174 27.75 5.87 -15.00
C GLY A 174 27.14 4.66 -15.71
N ALA A 175 27.85 4.18 -16.73
CA ALA A 175 27.55 2.94 -17.43
C ALA A 175 27.31 1.80 -16.43
N ALA A 176 26.09 1.26 -16.44
CA ALA A 176 25.71 0.15 -15.59
C ALA A 176 26.41 -1.13 -16.06
N THR A 177 27.48 -1.51 -15.37
CA THR A 177 27.97 -2.89 -15.35
C THR A 177 26.78 -3.80 -15.06
N ALA A 178 26.53 -4.79 -15.92
CA ALA A 178 25.45 -5.77 -15.78
C ALA A 178 25.64 -6.61 -14.50
N GLY A 179 25.33 -6.02 -13.35
CA GLY A 179 25.27 -6.68 -12.06
C GLY A 179 24.12 -7.68 -12.08
N LYS A 180 24.36 -8.87 -11.52
CA LYS A 180 23.32 -9.89 -11.28
C LYS A 180 22.10 -9.18 -10.69
N SER A 181 20.98 -9.15 -11.43
CA SER A 181 19.74 -8.53 -10.96
C SER A 181 19.40 -9.14 -9.59
N ALA A 182 19.40 -8.30 -8.56
CA ALA A 182 19.13 -8.75 -7.21
C ALA A 182 17.72 -9.32 -7.17
N ALA A 183 17.57 -10.48 -6.51
CA ALA A 183 16.28 -11.17 -6.38
C ALA A 183 16.23 -11.84 -5.02
N PHE A 184 15.03 -11.96 -4.46
CA PHE A 184 14.80 -12.69 -3.22
C PHE A 184 14.02 -13.98 -3.48
N SER A 185 14.21 -14.96 -2.59
CA SER A 185 13.47 -16.21 -2.63
C SER A 185 12.15 -16.04 -1.89
N PHE A 186 11.06 -16.47 -2.49
CA PHE A 186 9.73 -16.46 -1.87
C PHE A 186 9.08 -17.84 -2.03
N THR A 187 8.52 -18.37 -0.94
CA THR A 187 7.96 -19.73 -0.93
C THR A 187 6.44 -19.69 -0.98
N LEU A 188 5.86 -20.34 -2.00
CA LEU A 188 4.42 -20.47 -2.20
C LEU A 188 3.97 -21.90 -1.88
N ASP A 189 2.76 -22.04 -1.36
CA ASP A 189 2.06 -23.32 -1.40
C ASP A 189 1.76 -23.70 -2.85
N ASN A 190 1.93 -24.99 -3.16
CA ASN A 190 1.78 -25.48 -4.54
C ASN A 190 0.37 -25.26 -5.08
N GLU A 191 -0.67 -25.25 -4.23
CA GLU A 191 -2.04 -24.94 -4.65
C GLU A 191 -2.15 -23.52 -5.23
N HIS A 192 -1.55 -22.52 -4.57
CA HIS A 192 -1.50 -21.15 -5.09
C HIS A 192 -0.63 -21.04 -6.34
N LEU A 193 0.53 -21.72 -6.34
CA LEU A 193 1.43 -21.69 -7.50
C LEU A 193 0.76 -22.27 -8.75
N VAL A 194 0.06 -23.40 -8.65
CA VAL A 194 -0.64 -24.01 -9.80
C VAL A 194 -1.65 -23.05 -10.40
N LYS A 195 -2.39 -22.30 -9.57
CA LYS A 195 -3.34 -21.28 -10.04
C LYS A 195 -2.63 -20.14 -10.78
N LEU A 196 -1.52 -19.64 -10.25
CA LEU A 196 -0.73 -18.55 -10.83
C LEU A 196 0.06 -18.95 -12.08
N ALA A 197 0.53 -20.20 -12.13
CA ALA A 197 1.36 -20.72 -13.22
C ALA A 197 0.57 -21.28 -14.41
N ARG A 198 -0.77 -21.34 -14.31
CA ARG A 198 -1.63 -21.81 -15.40
C ARG A 198 -1.33 -21.04 -16.70
N THR A 199 -1.13 -21.77 -17.78
CA THR A 199 -0.90 -21.24 -19.14
C THR A 199 -1.40 -22.25 -20.18
N PRO A 200 -2.02 -21.82 -21.31
CA PRO A 200 -2.41 -20.44 -21.61
C PRO A 200 -3.58 -19.96 -20.74
N VAL A 201 -3.74 -18.63 -20.64
CA VAL A 201 -4.85 -17.98 -19.92
C VAL A 201 -5.39 -16.82 -20.76
N ALA A 202 -6.70 -16.61 -20.70
CA ALA A 202 -7.34 -15.43 -21.28
C ALA A 202 -7.07 -14.17 -20.44
N VAL A 203 -7.13 -14.32 -19.10
CA VAL A 203 -6.86 -13.24 -18.15
C VAL A 203 -5.55 -13.55 -17.44
N HIS A 204 -4.55 -12.69 -17.63
CA HIS A 204 -3.23 -12.87 -17.02
C HIS A 204 -3.27 -12.73 -15.50
N LYS A 205 -2.30 -13.38 -14.84
CA LYS A 205 -2.16 -13.38 -13.38
C LYS A 205 -0.75 -12.97 -13.01
N ILE A 206 -0.62 -12.09 -12.03
CA ILE A 206 0.67 -11.72 -11.44
C ILE A 206 0.67 -11.92 -9.93
N LEU A 207 1.85 -12.19 -9.39
CA LEU A 207 2.11 -12.17 -7.95
C LEU A 207 2.78 -10.84 -7.61
N VAL A 208 2.23 -10.13 -6.65
CA VAL A 208 2.83 -8.93 -6.05
C VAL A 208 3.23 -9.25 -4.62
N VAL A 209 4.53 -9.17 -4.34
CA VAL A 209 5.10 -9.44 -3.02
C VAL A 209 5.59 -8.14 -2.39
N MET A 210 4.94 -7.72 -1.31
CA MET A 210 5.36 -6.59 -0.49
C MET A 210 6.41 -7.05 0.54
N LEU A 211 7.53 -6.35 0.57
CA LEU A 211 8.50 -6.42 1.67
C LEU A 211 8.26 -5.24 2.61
N VAL A 212 8.05 -5.51 3.90
CA VAL A 212 7.88 -4.50 4.94
C VAL A 212 8.96 -4.62 6.04
N PRO A 213 9.30 -3.51 6.73
CA PRO A 213 10.10 -3.54 7.95
C PRO A 213 9.51 -4.47 9.01
N ARG A 214 10.37 -5.05 9.85
CA ARG A 214 9.92 -5.91 10.96
C ARG A 214 9.15 -5.15 12.03
N ASN A 215 9.56 -3.93 12.31
CA ASN A 215 8.91 -3.09 13.28
C ASN A 215 7.78 -2.30 12.60
N GLN A 216 6.55 -2.45 13.09
CA GLN A 216 5.37 -1.78 12.54
C GLN A 216 5.48 -0.25 12.61
N GLU A 217 6.27 0.29 13.54
CA GLU A 217 6.47 1.74 13.67
C GLU A 217 7.19 2.37 12.48
N ASP A 218 7.91 1.56 11.72
CA ASP A 218 8.65 2.01 10.56
C ASP A 218 7.83 1.93 9.27
N TRP A 219 6.62 1.37 9.27
CA TRP A 219 5.88 1.12 8.03
C TRP A 219 5.43 2.40 7.31
N LEU A 220 5.07 3.44 8.06
CA LEU A 220 4.48 4.66 7.50
C LEU A 220 4.96 5.89 8.29
N ARG A 221 5.40 6.92 7.56
CA ARG A 221 5.69 8.24 8.09
C ARG A 221 5.04 9.29 7.20
N ALA A 222 4.31 10.22 7.79
CA ALA A 222 3.75 11.36 7.07
C ALA A 222 4.58 12.60 7.38
N GLY A 223 4.99 13.30 6.33
CA GLY A 223 5.50 14.66 6.38
C GLY A 223 4.52 15.62 5.70
N HIS A 224 4.84 16.91 5.73
CA HIS A 224 4.02 17.92 5.06
C HIS A 224 4.06 17.81 3.52
N ASP A 225 5.17 17.30 2.98
CA ASP A 225 5.46 17.21 1.55
C ASP A 225 5.24 15.81 0.96
N ARG A 226 5.26 14.77 1.81
CA ARG A 226 5.21 13.38 1.34
C ARG A 226 4.69 12.41 2.39
N LEU A 227 4.13 11.32 1.88
CA LEU A 227 3.88 10.09 2.63
C LEU A 227 4.99 9.08 2.33
N ASP A 228 5.80 8.75 3.32
CA ASP A 228 6.82 7.69 3.23
C ASP A 228 6.22 6.38 3.75
N LEU A 229 5.82 5.53 2.80
CA LEU A 229 5.47 4.15 3.09
C LEU A 229 6.76 3.33 2.93
N ARG A 230 7.41 2.91 4.03
CA ARG A 230 8.63 2.11 3.95
C ARG A 230 8.28 0.68 3.61
N HIS A 231 8.15 0.41 2.33
CA HIS A 231 7.85 -0.89 1.77
C HIS A 231 8.40 -0.93 0.34
N CYS A 232 8.56 -2.12 -0.21
CA CYS A 232 8.70 -2.27 -1.65
C CYS A 232 7.84 -3.44 -2.10
N CYS A 233 6.93 -3.18 -3.03
CA CYS A 233 6.18 -4.21 -3.72
C CYS A 233 6.93 -4.62 -4.98
N TYR A 234 7.13 -5.92 -5.17
CA TYR A 234 7.75 -6.47 -6.36
C TYR A 234 6.80 -7.39 -7.08
N TRP A 235 6.79 -7.36 -8.40
CA TRP A 235 5.87 -8.20 -9.18
C TRP A 235 6.59 -9.22 -10.05
N ILE A 236 5.91 -10.35 -10.27
CA ILE A 236 6.34 -11.41 -11.18
C ILE A 236 5.14 -12.10 -11.83
N ASN A 237 5.29 -12.41 -13.12
CA ASN A 237 4.40 -13.31 -13.85
C ASN A 237 4.93 -14.75 -13.73
N LEU A 238 4.13 -15.65 -13.17
CA LEU A 238 4.52 -17.04 -12.91
C LEU A 238 3.98 -18.03 -13.97
N ALA A 239 3.37 -17.55 -15.05
CA ALA A 239 2.85 -18.41 -16.11
C ALA A 239 3.91 -19.42 -16.61
N GLY A 240 3.58 -20.72 -16.57
CA GLY A 240 4.48 -21.81 -16.94
C GLY A 240 5.53 -22.18 -15.89
N HIS A 241 5.57 -21.54 -14.72
CA HIS A 241 6.55 -21.87 -13.68
C HIS A 241 6.28 -23.28 -13.11
N PRO A 242 7.28 -24.19 -13.11
CA PRO A 242 7.09 -25.54 -12.62
C PRO A 242 6.94 -25.59 -11.10
N VAL A 243 6.19 -26.57 -10.61
CA VAL A 243 6.18 -26.97 -9.20
C VAL A 243 7.41 -27.84 -8.95
N THR A 244 8.26 -27.46 -7.99
CA THR A 244 9.53 -28.16 -7.73
C THR A 244 9.58 -28.89 -6.40
N GLY A 245 8.82 -28.44 -5.38
CA GLY A 245 8.76 -29.11 -4.08
C GLY A 245 7.47 -29.90 -3.86
N ARG A 246 7.43 -30.72 -2.80
CA ARG A 246 6.29 -31.63 -2.52
C ARG A 246 5.00 -30.90 -2.14
N ARG A 247 5.10 -29.90 -1.25
CA ARG A 247 3.95 -29.07 -0.80
C ARG A 247 4.10 -27.60 -1.15
N ARG A 248 5.34 -27.14 -1.25
CA ARG A 248 5.71 -25.74 -1.45
C ARG A 248 6.80 -25.64 -2.48
N THR A 249 6.79 -24.56 -3.23
CA THR A 249 7.80 -24.25 -4.25
C THR A 249 8.37 -22.86 -3.97
N THR A 250 9.70 -22.75 -4.05
CA THR A 250 10.39 -21.46 -3.91
C THR A 250 10.57 -20.83 -5.28
N VAL A 251 10.05 -19.62 -5.45
CA VAL A 251 10.22 -18.79 -6.66
C VAL A 251 11.23 -17.67 -6.37
N ARG A 252 11.86 -17.15 -7.42
CA ARG A 252 12.81 -16.02 -7.33
C ARG A 252 12.13 -14.76 -7.84
N VAL A 253 11.92 -13.79 -6.94
CA VAL A 253 11.27 -12.51 -7.25
C VAL A 253 12.35 -11.43 -7.47
N PRO A 254 12.47 -10.85 -8.67
CA PRO A 254 13.46 -9.81 -8.96
C PRO A 254 13.14 -8.50 -8.21
N THR A 255 14.15 -7.90 -7.57
CA THR A 255 13.99 -6.59 -6.92
C THR A 255 14.04 -5.42 -7.89
N THR A 256 14.36 -5.68 -9.17
CA THR A 256 14.26 -4.66 -10.23
C THR A 256 12.83 -4.47 -10.74
N ARG A 257 11.90 -5.39 -10.42
CA ARG A 257 10.50 -5.32 -10.83
C ARG A 257 9.65 -4.69 -9.73
N ILE A 258 9.87 -3.42 -9.46
CA ILE A 258 9.03 -2.65 -8.54
C ILE A 258 7.62 -2.55 -9.12
N PHE A 259 6.61 -2.72 -8.29
CA PHE A 259 5.20 -2.64 -8.66
C PHE A 259 4.65 -1.27 -8.27
N ASP A 260 4.91 -0.26 -9.10
CA ASP A 260 4.36 1.09 -8.99
C ASP A 260 3.32 1.36 -10.10
N ASP A 261 2.82 2.60 -10.16
CA ASP A 261 1.84 3.03 -11.17
C ASP A 261 2.38 2.89 -12.59
N ARG A 262 3.66 3.22 -12.81
CA ARG A 262 4.31 3.10 -14.12
C ARG A 262 4.40 1.65 -14.56
N ALA A 263 4.87 0.77 -13.69
CA ALA A 263 4.92 -0.66 -13.97
C ALA A 263 3.53 -1.23 -14.26
N LEU A 264 2.50 -0.79 -13.53
CA LEU A 264 1.12 -1.20 -13.79
C LEU A 264 0.65 -0.73 -15.16
N CYS A 265 0.84 0.55 -15.52
CA CYS A 265 0.52 1.08 -16.85
C CYS A 265 1.24 0.30 -17.97
N GLU A 266 2.53 0.00 -17.80
CA GLU A 266 3.31 -0.78 -18.77
C GLU A 266 2.82 -2.22 -18.92
N ILE A 267 2.38 -2.85 -17.83
CA ILE A 267 1.76 -4.18 -17.86
C ILE A 267 0.45 -4.10 -18.64
N MET A 268 -0.42 -3.15 -18.29
CA MET A 268 -1.73 -3.01 -18.92
C MET A 268 -1.63 -2.72 -20.41
N ALA A 269 -0.74 -1.81 -20.81
CA ALA A 269 -0.50 -1.49 -22.21
C ALA A 269 -0.03 -2.72 -23.01
N ARG A 270 0.89 -3.52 -22.44
CA ARG A 270 1.35 -4.77 -23.08
C ARG A 270 0.23 -5.80 -23.21
N VAL A 271 -0.57 -5.98 -22.17
CA VAL A 271 -1.70 -6.93 -22.22
C VAL A 271 -2.78 -6.44 -23.20
N GLY A 272 -3.04 -5.14 -23.28
CA GLY A 272 -4.05 -4.57 -24.18
C GLY A 272 -3.76 -4.72 -25.66
N VAL A 273 -2.50 -4.98 -26.03
CA VAL A 273 -2.11 -5.33 -27.40
C VAL A 273 -1.90 -6.84 -27.60
N GLY A 274 -2.35 -7.68 -26.65
CA GLY A 274 -2.26 -9.13 -26.71
C GLY A 274 -0.92 -9.71 -26.24
N GLY A 275 -0.06 -8.87 -25.66
CA GLY A 275 1.17 -9.27 -25.02
C GLY A 275 0.94 -9.89 -23.63
N ARG A 276 2.03 -10.09 -22.91
CA ARG A 276 2.04 -10.63 -21.54
C ARG A 276 2.61 -9.60 -20.57
N PRO A 277 2.21 -9.64 -19.28
CA PRO A 277 2.89 -8.89 -18.22
C PRO A 277 4.38 -9.24 -18.15
#